data_AF-A0A6L9YZ52-F1
#
_entry.id   AF-A0A6L9YZ52-F1
#
_cell.length_a   1.000
_cell.length_b   1.000
_cell.length_c   1.000
_cell.angle_alpha   90.00
_cell.angle_beta   90.00
_cell.angle_gamma   90.00
#
_symmetry.space_group_name_H-M   'P 1'
#
loop_
_entity.id
_entity.type
_entity.pdbx_description
1 polymer ?
#
loop_
_entity_poly.entity_id
_entity_poly.type
_entity_poly.pdbx_seq_one_letter_code
_entity_poly.pdbx_strand_id
1 'polypeptide(L)'
;MEWVSNLIGIGIAGTAAVLVAASPSQVSVEPVPDGITPVTQIQPTAPKRHRINVTVTAPEDIKVKQGDRVKVGETLSDRTAQRKTLEARRNQLQIAINQMSLPLPPIQEPPTPSFSEEEAAIAKARNDLALVEMEIEAAPPLRFKVDYLNLTLPMARSQGILGSTNCLALPGRGQEE
;
A
#
# COMPACT_ATOMS: atom_id res chain seq x y z
N MET A 1 -14.10 -7.39 -3.24
CA MET A 1 -14.76 -6.49 -4.20
C MET A 1 -13.74 -5.49 -4.66
N GLU A 2 -13.17 -5.70 -5.84
CA GLU A 2 -12.23 -4.77 -6.44
C GLU A 2 -12.99 -3.70 -7.22
N TRP A 3 -12.55 -2.45 -7.13
CA TRP A 3 -12.89 -1.41 -8.09
C TRP A 3 -11.64 -0.61 -8.42
N VAL A 4 -10.88 -1.13 -9.38
CA VAL A 4 -9.77 -0.43 -10.02
C VAL A 4 -10.36 0.60 -10.99
N SER A 5 -10.25 1.88 -10.66
CA SER A 5 -10.59 2.96 -11.60
C SER A 5 -9.34 3.47 -12.30
N ASN A 6 -8.98 2.79 -13.38
CA ASN A 6 -7.91 3.18 -14.29
C ASN A 6 -8.45 4.22 -15.29
N LEU A 7 -7.89 5.43 -15.32
CA LEU A 7 -8.29 6.44 -16.32
C LEU A 7 -7.06 7.21 -16.83
N ILE A 8 -6.48 6.63 -17.88
CA ILE A 8 -5.44 7.23 -18.71
C ILE A 8 -6.06 8.38 -19.50
N GLY A 9 -5.47 9.57 -19.42
CA GLY A 9 -5.95 10.77 -20.11
C GLY A 9 -4.80 11.73 -20.42
N ILE A 10 -3.93 11.35 -21.36
CA ILE A 10 -2.86 12.23 -21.86
C ILE A 10 -3.48 13.26 -22.80
N GLY A 11 -3.53 14.52 -22.36
CA GLY A 11 -3.96 15.67 -23.16
C GLY A 11 -2.84 16.71 -23.26
N ILE A 12 -1.92 16.55 -24.21
CA ILE A 12 -0.88 17.54 -24.50
C ILE A 12 -1.42 18.48 -25.59
N ALA A 13 -1.72 19.73 -25.25
CA ALA A 13 -2.20 20.71 -26.23
C ALA A 13 -1.74 22.14 -25.91
N GLY A 14 -0.97 22.74 -26.82
CA GLY A 14 -0.92 24.20 -27.01
C GLY A 14 0.07 25.00 -26.15
N THR A 15 1.36 24.95 -26.48
CA THR A 15 2.27 26.06 -26.16
C THR A 15 2.00 27.24 -27.10
N ALA A 16 1.35 28.29 -26.60
CA ALA A 16 1.16 29.54 -27.36
C ALA A 16 2.46 30.39 -27.27
N ALA A 17 3.10 30.61 -28.41
CA ALA A 17 4.25 31.50 -28.50
C ALA A 17 3.81 32.98 -28.52
N VAL A 18 4.32 33.78 -27.58
CA VAL A 18 4.09 35.23 -27.57
C VAL A 18 5.20 35.90 -28.39
N LEU A 19 4.82 36.51 -29.52
CA LEU A 19 5.70 37.35 -30.31
C LEU A 19 5.75 38.76 -29.70
N VAL A 20 6.94 39.20 -29.26
CA VAL A 20 7.19 40.58 -28.84
C VAL A 20 7.58 41.40 -30.07
N ALA A 21 6.67 42.24 -30.55
CA ALA A 21 6.97 43.22 -31.59
C ALA A 21 7.63 44.46 -30.95
N ALA A 22 8.92 44.67 -31.24
CA ALA A 22 9.64 45.88 -30.85
C ALA A 22 9.63 46.90 -32.00
N SER A 23 8.99 48.04 -31.79
CA SER A 23 9.03 49.19 -32.71
C SER A 23 9.93 50.30 -32.15
N PRO A 24 11.04 50.66 -32.81
CA PRO A 24 11.92 51.73 -32.36
C PRO A 24 11.44 53.09 -32.86
N SER A 25 10.64 53.79 -32.06
CA SER A 25 10.34 55.21 -32.32
C SER A 25 11.47 56.10 -31.80
N GLN A 26 12.01 56.92 -32.69
CA GLN A 26 13.22 57.72 -32.50
C GLN A 26 12.96 58.90 -31.55
N VAL A 27 13.88 59.15 -30.61
CA VAL A 27 13.85 60.32 -29.73
C VAL A 27 14.57 61.47 -30.44
N SER A 28 13.81 62.43 -30.97
CA SER A 28 14.36 63.72 -31.39
C SER A 28 14.59 64.60 -30.16
N VAL A 29 15.76 65.22 -30.06
CA VAL A 29 16.16 66.06 -28.92
C VAL A 29 16.25 67.52 -29.39
N GLU A 30 15.37 68.36 -28.87
CA GLU A 30 15.37 69.82 -29.08
C GLU A 30 14.88 70.50 -27.77
N PRO A 31 15.38 71.70 -27.38
CA PRO A 31 16.09 71.78 -26.10
C PRO A 31 15.30 72.33 -24.91
N VAL A 32 15.93 72.16 -23.76
CA VAL A 32 15.54 72.68 -22.44
C VAL A 32 15.55 74.22 -22.40
N PRO A 33 14.51 74.86 -21.87
CA PRO A 33 14.62 76.12 -21.13
C PRO A 33 14.71 75.81 -19.62
N ASP A 34 15.73 76.35 -18.95
CA ASP A 34 15.92 76.19 -17.51
C ASP A 34 14.72 76.72 -16.71
N GLY A 35 14.09 75.83 -15.94
CA GLY A 35 12.96 76.14 -15.05
C GLY A 35 13.16 75.48 -13.69
N ILE A 36 13.58 76.27 -12.70
CA ILE A 36 14.01 75.77 -11.39
C ILE A 36 12.79 75.35 -10.54
N THR A 37 12.48 74.04 -10.52
CA THR A 37 11.73 73.27 -9.50
C THR A 37 10.36 73.80 -9.00
N PRO A 38 9.38 72.90 -8.80
CA PRO A 38 9.32 72.30 -7.47
C PRO A 38 9.22 70.78 -7.49
N VAL A 39 9.67 70.17 -6.38
CA VAL A 39 9.39 68.77 -6.03
C VAL A 39 7.90 68.51 -6.20
N THR A 40 7.51 67.47 -6.95
CA THR A 40 6.11 67.06 -7.06
C THR A 40 5.59 66.73 -5.68
N GLN A 41 4.83 67.66 -5.08
CA GLN A 41 4.07 67.39 -3.88
C GLN A 41 3.19 66.18 -4.17
N ILE A 42 3.30 65.16 -3.31
CA ILE A 42 2.36 64.05 -3.31
C ILE A 42 1.01 64.64 -2.92
N GLN A 43 0.21 65.02 -3.93
CA GLN A 43 -1.09 65.65 -3.72
C GLN A 43 -1.89 64.71 -2.80
N PRO A 44 -2.42 65.18 -1.66
CA PRO A 44 -3.24 64.36 -0.78
C PRO A 44 -4.52 64.00 -1.52
N THR A 45 -4.45 62.89 -2.26
CA THR A 45 -5.54 62.39 -3.09
C THR A 45 -6.68 62.05 -2.15
N ALA A 46 -7.83 62.71 -2.35
CA ALA A 46 -9.01 62.47 -1.54
C ALA A 46 -9.32 60.96 -1.48
N PRO A 47 -9.73 60.41 -0.33
CA PRO A 47 -9.85 58.97 -0.13
C PRO A 47 -10.87 58.34 -1.09
N LYS A 48 -10.38 57.80 -2.21
CA LYS A 48 -11.19 57.23 -3.28
C LYS A 48 -11.47 55.76 -2.99
N ARG A 49 -12.74 55.42 -2.71
CA ARG A 49 -13.17 54.02 -2.56
C ARG A 49 -12.88 53.25 -3.85
N HIS A 50 -12.28 52.07 -3.71
CA HIS A 50 -12.05 51.12 -4.80
C HIS A 50 -12.85 49.84 -4.52
N ARG A 51 -13.44 49.25 -5.56
CA ARG A 51 -14.12 47.96 -5.49
C ARG A 51 -13.23 46.91 -6.13
N ILE A 52 -12.88 45.90 -5.36
CA ILE A 52 -12.06 44.76 -5.81
C ILE A 52 -12.94 43.52 -5.68
N ASN A 53 -13.08 42.74 -6.75
CA ASN A 53 -13.77 41.45 -6.72
C ASN A 53 -12.68 40.36 -6.71
N VAL A 54 -12.66 39.52 -5.66
CA VAL A 54 -11.69 38.42 -5.52
C VAL A 54 -12.45 37.14 -5.18
N THR A 55 -12.16 36.06 -5.90
CA THR A 55 -12.67 34.72 -5.59
C THR A 55 -11.74 34.06 -4.57
N VAL A 56 -12.16 34.00 -3.32
CA VAL A 56 -11.46 33.27 -2.25
C VAL A 56 -12.10 31.89 -2.04
N THR A 57 -11.31 30.91 -1.58
CA THR A 57 -11.84 29.57 -1.26
C THR A 57 -12.64 29.58 0.05
N ALA A 58 -12.25 30.41 1.02
CA ALA A 58 -12.92 30.54 2.30
C ALA A 58 -12.84 32.01 2.78
N PRO A 59 -13.88 32.54 3.46
CA PRO A 59 -13.93 33.96 3.87
C PRO A 59 -12.87 34.33 4.93
N GLU A 60 -12.43 33.38 5.75
CA GLU A 60 -11.38 33.56 6.77
C GLU A 60 -9.99 33.82 6.17
N ASP A 61 -9.77 33.49 4.91
CA ASP A 61 -8.52 33.81 4.20
C ASP A 61 -8.43 35.32 3.87
N ILE A 62 -9.50 36.12 4.04
CA ILE A 62 -9.52 37.58 3.81
C ILE A 62 -9.01 38.32 5.05
N LYS A 63 -7.97 39.15 4.89
CA LYS A 63 -7.30 39.85 5.99
C LYS A 63 -7.83 41.27 6.26
N VAL A 64 -8.62 41.82 5.33
CA VAL A 64 -9.09 43.21 5.33
C VAL A 64 -10.62 43.29 5.48
N LYS A 65 -11.12 44.35 6.12
CA LYS A 65 -12.57 44.58 6.28
C LYS A 65 -13.09 45.65 5.31
N GLN A 66 -14.41 45.70 5.10
CA GLN A 66 -15.01 46.73 4.26
C GLN A 66 -14.74 48.13 4.85
N GLY A 67 -14.16 49.02 4.02
CA GLY A 67 -13.82 50.38 4.42
C GLY A 67 -12.41 50.56 5.00
N ASP A 68 -11.63 49.48 5.10
CA ASP A 68 -10.24 49.53 5.56
C ASP A 68 -9.30 50.21 4.55
N ARG A 69 -8.17 50.75 5.03
CA ARG A 69 -7.21 51.53 4.23
C ARG A 69 -6.05 50.65 3.74
N VAL A 70 -6.25 50.02 2.59
CA VAL A 70 -5.23 49.17 1.95
C VAL A 70 -4.16 49.99 1.22
N LYS A 71 -2.89 49.55 1.30
CA LYS A 71 -1.76 50.12 0.55
C LYS A 71 -1.39 49.25 -0.66
N VAL A 72 -0.70 49.86 -1.63
CA VAL A 72 -0.11 49.12 -2.76
C VAL A 72 0.94 48.13 -2.24
N GLY A 73 0.86 46.88 -2.67
CA GLY A 73 1.72 45.79 -2.19
C GLY A 73 1.20 45.03 -0.95
N GLU A 74 0.04 45.41 -0.41
CA GLU A 74 -0.55 44.75 0.76
C GLU A 74 -1.37 43.50 0.37
N THR A 75 -1.10 42.37 1.05
CA THR A 75 -1.78 41.10 0.80
C THR A 75 -3.19 41.07 1.39
N LEU A 76 -4.20 41.26 0.54
CA LEU A 76 -5.61 41.30 0.91
C LEU A 76 -6.17 39.93 1.38
N SER A 77 -5.60 38.83 0.88
CA SER A 77 -5.97 37.47 1.28
C SER A 77 -4.75 36.54 1.27
N ASP A 78 -4.60 35.70 2.29
CA ASP A 78 -3.51 34.72 2.41
C ASP A 78 -3.99 33.44 3.07
N ARG A 79 -3.79 32.30 2.37
CA ARG A 79 -4.30 30.96 2.73
C ARG A 79 -3.45 30.29 3.82
N THR A 80 -3.24 31.01 4.92
CA THR A 80 -2.29 30.67 5.98
C THR A 80 -2.60 29.32 6.63
N ALA A 81 -3.88 28.99 6.82
CA ALA A 81 -4.30 27.72 7.39
C ALA A 81 -3.93 26.54 6.47
N GLN A 82 -4.25 26.64 5.17
CA GLN A 82 -3.91 25.61 4.19
C GLN A 82 -2.39 25.43 4.06
N ARG A 83 -1.62 26.53 4.02
CA ARG A 83 -0.15 26.49 3.97
C ARG A 83 0.43 25.72 5.16
N LYS A 84 -0.01 26.03 6.39
CA LYS A 84 0.41 25.29 7.60
C LYS A 84 0.09 23.79 7.53
N THR A 85 -1.09 23.42 7.05
CA THR A 85 -1.48 22.00 6.89
C THR A 85 -0.58 21.27 5.88
N LEU A 86 -0.24 21.92 4.77
CA LEU A 86 0.67 21.36 3.75
C LEU A 86 2.11 21.25 4.26
N GLU A 87 2.60 22.25 5.00
CA GLU A 87 3.92 22.23 5.66
C GLU A 87 4.01 21.10 6.69
N ALA A 88 2.99 20.92 7.53
CA ALA A 88 2.92 19.82 8.48
C ALA A 88 2.96 18.45 7.78
N ARG A 89 2.19 18.27 6.70
CA ARG A 89 2.18 17.04 5.91
C ARG A 89 3.53 16.78 5.22
N ARG A 90 4.19 17.81 4.70
CA ARG A 90 5.55 17.71 4.13
C ARG A 90 6.53 17.20 5.19
N ASN A 91 6.50 17.76 6.39
CA ASN A 91 7.42 17.39 7.47
C ASN A 91 7.20 15.94 7.93
N GLN A 92 5.95 15.50 8.05
CA GLN A 92 5.60 14.10 8.35
C GLN A 92 6.16 13.13 7.30
N LEU A 93 5.98 13.43 6.01
CA LEU A 93 6.51 12.62 4.92
C LEU A 93 8.05 12.59 4.92
N GLN A 94 8.70 13.71 5.20
CA GLN A 94 10.17 13.76 5.30
C GLN A 94 10.69 12.88 6.45
N ILE A 95 10.02 12.87 7.60
CA ILE A 95 10.36 12.01 8.74
C ILE A 95 10.22 10.54 8.36
N ALA A 96 9.11 10.16 7.70
CA ALA A 96 8.88 8.78 7.24
C ALA A 96 9.96 8.33 6.23
N ILE A 97 10.32 9.18 5.26
CA ILE A 97 11.41 8.90 4.30
C ILE A 97 12.74 8.70 5.04
N ASN A 98 13.06 9.59 5.98
CA ASN A 98 14.30 9.47 6.76
C ASN A 98 14.32 8.16 7.57
N GLN A 99 13.21 7.78 8.21
CA GLN A 99 13.07 6.52 8.95
C GLN A 99 13.27 5.28 8.06
N MET A 100 12.74 5.29 6.83
CA MET A 100 12.95 4.20 5.86
C MET A 100 14.37 4.15 5.30
N SER A 101 15.11 5.26 5.34
CA SER A 101 16.50 5.33 4.87
C SER A 101 17.55 4.89 5.91
N LEU A 102 17.15 4.61 7.14
CA LEU A 102 18.05 4.01 8.13
C LEU A 102 18.41 2.58 7.70
N PRO A 103 19.68 2.15 7.83
CA PRO A 103 20.05 0.77 7.59
C PRO A 103 19.29 -0.12 8.59
N LEU A 104 18.58 -1.12 8.08
CA LEU A 104 17.91 -2.09 8.95
C LEU A 104 18.96 -2.86 9.77
N PRO A 105 18.69 -3.15 11.06
CA PRO A 105 19.54 -4.04 11.82
C PRO A 105 19.58 -5.43 11.15
N PRO A 106 20.68 -6.18 11.26
CA PRO A 106 20.74 -7.54 10.74
C PRO A 106 19.63 -8.38 11.37
N ILE A 107 18.80 -8.99 10.52
CA ILE A 107 17.74 -9.89 10.95
C ILE A 107 18.42 -11.13 11.53
N GLN A 108 18.25 -11.37 12.83
CA GLN A 108 18.62 -12.64 13.44
C GLN A 108 17.60 -13.70 12.98
N GLU A 109 18.08 -14.76 12.36
CA GLU A 109 17.24 -15.89 12.00
C GLU A 109 16.70 -16.56 13.28
N PRO A 110 15.43 -17.05 13.27
CA PRO A 110 14.90 -17.78 14.40
C PRO A 110 15.70 -19.07 14.63
N PRO A 111 15.85 -19.54 15.88
CA PRO A 111 16.53 -20.80 16.16
C PRO A 111 15.82 -21.96 15.46
N THR A 112 16.60 -22.89 14.89
CA THR A 112 16.06 -24.10 14.27
C THR A 112 15.31 -24.95 15.30
N PRO A 113 14.08 -25.40 15.03
CA PRO A 113 13.34 -26.26 15.95
C PRO A 113 14.05 -27.61 16.13
N SER A 114 14.02 -28.13 17.36
CA SER A 114 14.52 -29.46 17.72
C SER A 114 13.33 -30.34 18.12
N PHE A 115 13.24 -31.55 17.57
CA PHE A 115 12.12 -32.48 17.76
C PHE A 115 12.48 -33.74 18.57
N SER A 116 13.57 -33.69 19.33
CA SER A 116 14.14 -34.87 20.01
C SER A 116 13.22 -35.49 21.06
N GLU A 117 12.32 -34.72 21.67
CA GLU A 117 11.36 -35.22 22.66
C GLU A 117 10.14 -35.84 21.98
N GLU A 118 9.66 -35.21 20.91
CA GLU A 118 8.57 -35.68 20.06
C GLU A 118 8.95 -37.00 19.35
N GLU A 119 10.18 -37.12 18.84
CA GLU A 119 10.70 -38.36 18.27
C GLU A 119 10.73 -39.51 19.30
N ALA A 120 11.17 -39.23 20.53
CA ALA A 120 11.17 -40.20 21.62
C ALA A 120 9.74 -40.60 22.04
N ALA A 121 8.81 -39.65 22.08
CA ALA A 121 7.39 -39.90 22.37
C ALA A 121 6.73 -40.76 21.27
N ILE A 122 7.02 -40.49 19.99
CA ILE A 122 6.54 -41.30 18.86
C ILE A 122 7.15 -42.71 18.90
N ALA A 123 8.45 -42.84 19.20
CA ALA A 123 9.11 -44.13 19.32
C ALA A 123 8.50 -44.99 20.44
N LYS A 124 8.20 -44.37 21.59
CA LYS A 124 7.49 -45.03 22.69
C LYS A 124 6.09 -45.46 22.28
N ALA A 125 5.28 -44.56 21.72
CA ALA A 125 3.91 -44.86 21.30
C ALA A 125 3.83 -45.98 20.26
N ARG A 126 4.83 -46.10 19.37
CA ARG A 126 4.96 -47.23 18.43
C ARG A 126 5.26 -48.56 19.13
N ASN A 127 6.07 -48.54 20.20
CA ASN A 127 6.34 -49.73 21.00
C ASN A 127 5.09 -50.17 21.77
N ASP A 128 4.41 -49.23 22.43
CA ASP A 128 3.15 -49.46 23.14
C ASP A 128 2.08 -50.06 22.19
N LEU A 129 1.96 -49.55 20.95
CA LEU A 129 1.06 -50.07 19.92
C LEU A 129 1.40 -51.52 19.56
N ALA A 130 2.68 -51.83 19.28
CA ALA A 130 3.11 -53.18 18.92
C ALA A 130 2.83 -54.21 20.03
N LEU A 131 2.95 -53.82 21.30
CA LEU A 131 2.58 -54.68 22.43
C LEU A 131 1.08 -54.99 22.46
N VAL A 132 0.23 -53.99 22.23
CA VAL A 132 -1.23 -54.16 22.15
C VAL A 132 -1.64 -55.00 20.94
N GLU A 133 -0.97 -54.83 19.79
CA GLU A 133 -1.22 -55.64 18.59
C GLU A 133 -0.91 -57.12 18.84
N MET A 134 0.20 -57.43 19.52
CA MET A 134 0.51 -58.79 19.98
C MET A 134 -0.51 -59.35 20.97
N GLU A 135 -1.04 -58.53 21.90
CA GLU A 135 -2.09 -58.96 22.83
C GLU A 135 -3.41 -59.27 22.11
N ILE A 136 -3.77 -58.47 21.09
CA ILE A 136 -4.95 -58.70 20.24
C ILE A 136 -4.80 -59.98 19.42
N GLU A 137 -3.62 -60.26 18.85
CA GLU A 137 -3.34 -61.52 18.14
C GLU A 137 -3.36 -62.74 19.07
N ALA A 138 -2.93 -62.59 20.32
CA ALA A 138 -2.98 -63.64 21.34
C ALA A 138 -4.38 -63.84 21.95
N ALA A 139 -5.31 -62.90 21.74
CA ALA A 139 -6.64 -62.95 22.34
C ALA A 139 -7.49 -64.09 21.73
N PRO A 140 -8.13 -64.95 22.54
CA PRO A 140 -8.98 -66.01 22.02
C PRO A 140 -10.24 -65.43 21.34
N PRO A 141 -10.76 -66.09 20.29
CA PRO A 141 -11.93 -65.60 19.56
C PRO A 141 -13.15 -65.47 20.48
N LEU A 142 -13.80 -64.30 20.43
CA LEU A 142 -14.98 -64.01 21.23
C LEU A 142 -16.14 -64.93 20.82
N ARG A 143 -16.50 -65.87 21.71
CA ARG A 143 -17.59 -66.82 21.50
C ARG A 143 -18.82 -66.45 22.33
N PHE A 144 -19.95 -66.31 21.67
CA PHE A 144 -21.25 -66.03 22.27
C PHE A 144 -21.82 -67.30 22.93
N LYS A 145 -22.45 -67.12 24.10
CA LYS A 145 -23.11 -68.21 24.86
C LYS A 145 -24.31 -68.84 24.15
N VAL A 146 -24.82 -68.19 23.11
CA VAL A 146 -25.93 -68.68 22.27
C VAL A 146 -25.39 -68.98 20.88
N ASP A 147 -25.44 -70.25 20.47
CA ASP A 147 -24.65 -70.72 19.31
C ASP A 147 -25.01 -70.06 17.97
N TYR A 148 -26.28 -69.65 17.78
CA TYR A 148 -26.72 -69.03 16.53
C TYR A 148 -26.13 -67.64 16.27
N LEU A 149 -25.68 -66.91 17.31
CA LEU A 149 -25.02 -65.60 17.13
C LEU A 149 -23.55 -65.72 16.69
N ASN A 150 -22.92 -66.89 16.88
CA ASN A 150 -21.56 -67.15 16.41
C ASN A 150 -21.47 -67.25 14.87
N LEU A 151 -22.60 -67.50 14.19
CA LEU A 151 -22.69 -67.68 12.73
C LEU A 151 -22.86 -66.35 11.96
N THR A 152 -23.27 -65.28 12.64
CA THR A 152 -23.62 -64.00 12.01
C THR A 152 -22.48 -62.99 11.96
N LEU A 153 -21.36 -63.26 12.65
CA LEU A 153 -20.16 -62.43 12.54
C LEU A 153 -19.25 -62.97 11.42
N PRO A 154 -19.05 -62.24 10.31
CA PRO A 154 -17.93 -62.55 9.44
C PRO A 154 -16.66 -62.34 10.26
N MET A 155 -15.78 -63.36 10.32
CA MET A 155 -14.44 -63.13 10.87
C MET A 155 -13.81 -61.98 10.11
N ALA A 156 -13.45 -60.91 10.82
CA ALA A 156 -12.87 -59.71 10.23
C ALA A 156 -11.48 -60.03 9.69
N ARG A 157 -11.43 -60.53 8.46
CA ARG A 157 -10.20 -60.84 7.74
C ARG A 157 -9.40 -59.56 7.58
N SER A 158 -8.28 -59.46 8.30
CA SER A 158 -7.31 -58.37 8.20
C SER A 158 -6.69 -58.36 6.79
N GLN A 159 -7.38 -57.71 5.86
CA GLN A 159 -6.82 -57.43 4.54
C GLN A 159 -5.85 -56.26 4.68
N GLY A 160 -4.56 -56.58 4.85
CA GLY A 160 -3.50 -55.62 4.63
C GLY A 160 -3.60 -55.06 3.22
N ILE A 161 -3.87 -53.77 3.11
CA ILE A 161 -3.92 -53.05 1.83
C ILE A 161 -2.48 -52.89 1.32
N LEU A 162 -1.99 -53.93 0.64
CA LEU A 162 -0.72 -53.91 -0.06
C LEU A 162 -0.85 -53.08 -1.34
N GLY A 163 -0.54 -51.79 -1.22
CA GLY A 163 -0.17 -50.97 -2.37
C GLY A 163 1.14 -51.50 -2.96
N SER A 164 1.05 -52.34 -4.00
CA SER A 164 2.20 -52.83 -4.75
C SER A 164 1.92 -52.83 -6.24
N THR A 165 2.06 -51.66 -6.87
CA THR A 165 2.34 -51.58 -8.30
C THR A 165 3.82 -51.89 -8.52
N ASN A 166 4.15 -53.16 -8.75
CA ASN A 166 5.31 -53.46 -9.60
C ASN A 166 5.11 -54.78 -10.36
N CYS A 167 4.91 -54.67 -11.68
CA CYS A 167 4.69 -55.81 -12.56
C CYS A 167 6.04 -56.35 -13.05
N LEU A 168 6.40 -57.61 -12.73
CA LEU A 168 7.57 -58.26 -13.33
C LEU A 168 7.56 -59.81 -13.16
N ALA A 169 7.02 -60.51 -14.18
CA ALA A 169 7.36 -61.88 -14.61
C ALA A 169 6.46 -62.24 -15.82
N LEU A 170 6.95 -62.37 -17.06
CA LEU A 170 7.77 -63.46 -17.65
C LEU A 170 6.91 -64.66 -18.17
N PRO A 171 7.40 -65.44 -19.16
CA PRO A 171 6.60 -65.72 -20.37
C PRO A 171 5.98 -67.12 -20.45
N GLY A 172 4.93 -67.26 -21.27
CA GLY A 172 4.25 -68.54 -21.59
C GLY A 172 3.94 -68.70 -23.08
N ARG A 173 4.15 -69.92 -23.61
CA ARG A 173 4.01 -70.32 -25.03
C ARG A 173 2.56 -70.53 -25.50
N GLY A 174 2.35 -70.40 -26.81
CA GLY A 174 1.19 -70.88 -27.62
C GLY A 174 1.06 -69.97 -28.86
N GLN A 175 1.13 -70.42 -30.11
CA GLN A 175 0.07 -71.16 -30.86
C GLN A 175 -1.27 -70.40 -30.82
N GLU A 176 -2.00 -70.14 -31.89
CA GLU A 176 -1.75 -70.24 -33.34
C GLU A 176 -1.58 -68.81 -33.93
N GLU A 177 -1.15 -68.57 -35.17
CA GLU A 177 -0.94 -69.45 -36.34
C GLU A 177 0.50 -69.31 -36.88
#